data_AF-A0A378QTV3-F1
#
_entry.id   AF-A0A378QTV3-F1
#
_cell.length_a   1.000
_cell.length_b   1.000
_cell.length_c   1.000
_cell.angle_alpha   90.00
_cell.angle_beta   90.00
_cell.angle_gamma   90.00
#
_symmetry.space_group_name_H-M   'P 1'
#
loop_
_entity.id
_entity.type
_entity.pdbx_description
1 polymer ?
#
loop_
_entity_poly.entity_id
_entity_poly.type
_entity_poly.pdbx_seq_one_letter_code
_entity_poly.pdbx_strand_id
1 'polypeptide(L)'
;MPSETIIIEHPFSQQIGTQKLTAHDINNRPTGNGNITELLKHNPTVRYANDADASMSAGEIKPNEISIHGEKFYNNNFVLNGMSNNDNINPVGDSDRNTQGQNPHELPSGGTQTFWVDTHLLKNVEVFDSNISAKYGQFTGGVINAQLIYQPNLKTTTQPHKIKEQLINTIQPPILS
;
A
#
# COMPACT_ATOMS: atom_id res chain seq x y z
N MET A 1 -33.96 22.87 26.22
CA MET A 1 -33.97 21.69 25.34
C MET A 1 -32.52 21.27 25.13
N PRO A 2 -32.07 20.11 25.64
CA PRO A 2 -30.73 19.63 25.31
C PRO A 2 -30.71 19.20 23.84
N SER A 3 -29.71 19.67 23.09
CA SER A 3 -29.50 19.30 21.69
C SER A 3 -28.90 17.90 21.63
N GLU A 4 -29.64 16.94 21.08
CA GLU A 4 -29.08 15.65 20.71
C GLU A 4 -28.09 15.85 19.57
N THR A 5 -26.82 15.53 19.84
CA THR A 5 -25.84 15.36 18.77
C THR A 5 -26.03 13.96 18.22
N ILE A 6 -26.61 13.87 17.03
CA ILE A 6 -26.67 12.61 16.29
C ILE A 6 -25.25 12.33 15.79
N ILE A 7 -24.55 11.42 16.47
CA ILE A 7 -23.28 10.87 15.96
C ILE A 7 -23.67 9.90 14.85
N ILE A 8 -23.68 10.40 13.62
CA ILE A 8 -23.75 9.55 12.44
C ILE A 8 -22.37 8.91 12.34
N GLU A 9 -22.23 7.67 12.81
CA GLU A 9 -21.07 6.85 12.52
C GLU A 9 -21.04 6.58 11.02
N HIS A 10 -20.41 7.47 10.26
CA HIS A 10 -19.88 7.10 8.96
C HIS A 10 -18.90 5.96 9.25
N PRO A 11 -19.00 4.80 8.58
CA PRO A 11 -18.00 3.77 8.73
C PRO A 11 -16.66 4.46 8.48
N PHE A 12 -15.74 4.37 9.44
CA PHE A 12 -14.38 4.94 9.35
C PHE A 12 -13.63 4.54 8.06
N SER A 13 -14.21 3.61 7.29
CA SER A 13 -13.84 3.28 5.94
C SER A 13 -13.92 4.43 4.93
N GLN A 14 -14.75 5.46 5.13
CA GLN A 14 -14.81 6.65 4.25
C GLN A 14 -15.00 7.95 5.05
N GLN A 15 -13.91 8.67 5.30
CA GLN A 15 -13.94 10.08 5.65
C GLN A 15 -13.91 10.91 4.36
N ILE A 16 -14.40 12.16 4.37
CA ILE A 16 -14.32 13.04 3.19
C ILE A 16 -12.86 13.08 2.69
N GLY A 17 -12.65 12.67 1.44
CA GLY A 17 -11.34 12.64 0.78
C GLY A 17 -10.40 11.51 1.20
N THR A 18 -10.88 10.53 1.97
CA THR A 18 -10.08 9.40 2.45
C THR A 18 -10.89 8.13 2.53
N GLN A 19 -10.39 7.06 1.91
CA GLN A 19 -10.90 5.71 2.09
C GLN A 19 -9.90 4.87 2.87
N LYS A 20 -10.36 4.15 3.89
CA LYS A 20 -9.54 3.19 4.64
C LYS A 20 -10.12 1.79 4.57
N LEU A 21 -9.26 0.84 4.26
CA LEU A 21 -9.55 -0.59 4.24
C LEU A 21 -8.69 -1.27 5.29
N THR A 22 -9.33 -1.86 6.29
CA THR A 22 -8.66 -2.67 7.30
C THR A 22 -8.38 -4.07 6.78
N ALA A 23 -7.52 -4.84 7.44
CA ALA A 23 -7.29 -6.24 7.09
C ALA A 23 -8.58 -7.07 7.00
N HIS A 24 -9.57 -6.78 7.85
CA HIS A 24 -10.88 -7.44 7.78
C HIS A 24 -11.63 -7.06 6.50
N ASP A 25 -11.64 -5.77 6.13
CA ASP A 25 -12.27 -5.31 4.89
C ASP A 25 -11.58 -5.85 3.64
N ILE A 26 -10.25 -5.99 3.70
CA ILE A 26 -9.43 -6.55 2.61
C ILE A 26 -9.78 -8.02 2.42
N ASN A 27 -9.82 -8.82 3.50
CA ASN A 27 -10.14 -10.24 3.43
C ASN A 27 -11.58 -10.52 2.97
N ASN A 28 -12.51 -9.60 3.23
CA ASN A 28 -13.89 -9.72 2.81
C ASN A 28 -14.16 -9.15 1.40
N ARG A 29 -13.16 -8.53 0.77
CA ARG A 29 -13.28 -8.00 -0.60
C ARG A 29 -12.88 -9.08 -1.60
N PRO A 30 -13.72 -9.35 -2.62
CA PRO A 30 -13.31 -10.24 -3.70
C PRO A 30 -12.22 -9.57 -4.54
N THR A 31 -11.02 -10.13 -4.51
CA THR A 31 -9.89 -9.76 -5.37
C THR A 31 -9.59 -10.89 -6.34
N GLY A 32 -9.13 -10.56 -7.54
CA GLY A 32 -8.70 -11.52 -8.55
C GLY A 32 -7.26 -11.91 -8.31
N ASN A 33 -6.32 -11.07 -8.78
CA ASN A 33 -4.88 -11.30 -8.62
C ASN A 33 -4.38 -10.90 -7.23
N GLY A 34 -5.17 -10.20 -6.42
CA GLY A 34 -4.78 -9.84 -5.05
C GLY A 34 -3.73 -8.73 -5.00
N ASN A 35 -3.78 -7.78 -5.94
CA ASN A 35 -2.93 -6.58 -5.91
C ASN A 35 -3.60 -5.42 -5.16
N ILE A 36 -2.81 -4.44 -4.69
CA ILE A 36 -3.32 -3.26 -3.98
C ILE A 36 -4.40 -2.55 -4.80
N THR A 37 -4.18 -2.38 -6.10
CA THR A 37 -5.07 -1.61 -6.99
C THR A 37 -6.48 -2.20 -7.04
N GLU A 38 -6.65 -3.52 -7.05
CA GLU A 38 -7.96 -4.17 -7.04
C GLU A 38 -8.84 -3.79 -5.84
N LEU A 39 -8.23 -3.49 -4.69
CA LEU A 39 -8.97 -3.05 -3.50
C LEU A 39 -9.69 -1.71 -3.73
N LEU A 40 -9.19 -0.89 -4.66
CA LEU A 40 -9.72 0.42 -5.01
C LEU A 40 -10.88 0.35 -6.03
N LYS A 41 -11.27 -0.83 -6.54
CA LYS A 41 -12.38 -0.96 -7.52
C LYS A 41 -13.71 -0.39 -7.02
N HIS A 42 -13.90 -0.33 -5.70
CA HIS A 42 -15.09 0.23 -5.05
C HIS A 42 -14.94 1.70 -4.64
N ASN A 43 -13.86 2.37 -5.02
CA ASN A 43 -13.67 3.79 -4.76
C ASN A 43 -14.25 4.62 -5.92
N PRO A 44 -15.22 5.53 -5.67
CA PRO A 44 -15.86 6.31 -6.73
C PRO A 44 -14.94 7.31 -7.43
N THR A 45 -13.81 7.67 -6.81
CA THR A 45 -12.84 8.64 -7.37
C THR A 45 -11.81 7.97 -8.28
N VAL A 46 -11.74 6.63 -8.25
CA VAL A 46 -10.73 5.83 -8.94
C VAL A 46 -11.30 5.31 -10.25
N ARG A 47 -10.51 5.43 -11.32
CA ARG A 47 -10.82 4.91 -12.65
C ARG A 47 -9.68 4.03 -13.14
N TYR A 48 -10.01 3.03 -13.95
CA TYR A 48 -9.06 2.10 -14.55
C TYR A 48 -9.00 2.34 -16.06
N ALA A 49 -7.94 1.82 -16.69
CA ALA A 49 -7.90 1.71 -18.14
C ALA A 49 -8.98 0.73 -18.65
N ASN A 50 -9.45 0.91 -19.88
CA ASN A 50 -10.55 0.11 -20.43
C ASN A 50 -10.16 -1.36 -20.65
N ASP A 51 -8.87 -1.66 -20.71
CA ASP A 51 -8.26 -2.96 -20.97
C ASP A 51 -7.72 -3.66 -19.70
N ALA A 52 -7.84 -3.01 -18.53
CA ALA A 52 -7.31 -3.49 -17.24
C ALA A 52 -7.80 -4.90 -16.84
N ASP A 53 -9.02 -5.29 -17.23
CA ASP A 53 -9.59 -6.61 -16.93
C ASP A 53 -10.04 -7.34 -18.23
N ALA A 54 -9.35 -7.10 -19.35
CA ALA A 54 -9.71 -7.71 -20.62
C ALA A 54 -9.54 -9.24 -20.60
N SER A 55 -10.44 -9.97 -21.25
CA SER A 55 -10.38 -11.44 -21.30
C SER A 55 -9.13 -11.98 -21.99
N MET A 56 -8.50 -11.18 -22.85
CA MET A 56 -7.26 -11.52 -23.55
C MET A 56 -6.02 -11.47 -22.64
N SER A 57 -6.08 -10.76 -21.50
CA SER A 57 -4.99 -10.61 -20.53
C SER A 57 -5.29 -11.27 -19.19
N ALA A 58 -6.22 -12.23 -19.13
CA ALA A 58 -6.62 -12.88 -17.89
C ALA A 58 -5.49 -13.67 -17.18
N GLY A 59 -4.38 -13.95 -17.87
CA GLY A 59 -3.18 -14.56 -17.28
C GLY A 59 -2.16 -13.55 -16.74
N GLU A 60 -2.38 -12.25 -16.96
CA GLU A 60 -1.50 -11.20 -16.47
C GLU A 60 -1.78 -10.94 -14.98
N ILE A 61 -0.71 -10.84 -14.19
CA ILE A 61 -0.79 -10.60 -12.74
C ILE A 61 -0.28 -9.21 -12.34
N LYS A 62 0.24 -8.45 -13.30
CA LYS A 62 0.62 -7.05 -13.10
C LYS A 62 -0.56 -6.25 -12.49
N PRO A 63 -0.29 -5.40 -11.49
CA PRO A 63 -1.29 -4.46 -10.98
C PRO A 63 -1.81 -3.54 -12.09
N ASN A 64 -3.12 -3.35 -12.09
CA ASN A 64 -3.75 -2.46 -13.04
C ASN A 64 -3.44 -0.99 -12.74
N GLU A 65 -3.22 -0.21 -13.78
CA GLU A 65 -2.97 1.22 -13.64
C GLU A 65 -4.27 1.95 -13.27
N ILE A 66 -4.17 2.90 -12.32
CA ILE A 66 -5.32 3.63 -11.79
C ILE A 66 -5.17 5.13 -11.97
N SER A 67 -6.26 5.82 -12.21
CA SER A 67 -6.37 7.27 -12.25
C SER A 67 -7.27 7.73 -11.11
N ILE A 68 -6.83 8.69 -10.31
CA ILE A 68 -7.62 9.31 -9.26
C ILE A 68 -8.05 10.68 -9.75
N HIS A 69 -9.34 10.98 -9.74
CA HIS A 69 -9.90 12.24 -10.24
C HIS A 69 -9.57 12.59 -11.71
N GLY A 70 -9.25 11.58 -12.53
CA GLY A 70 -8.92 11.77 -13.95
C GLY A 70 -7.47 12.21 -14.21
N GLU A 71 -6.63 12.26 -13.18
CA GLU A 71 -5.19 12.53 -13.32
C GLU A 71 -4.44 11.37 -14.00
N LYS A 72 -3.20 11.64 -14.40
CA LYS A 72 -2.37 10.62 -15.05
C LYS A 72 -2.08 9.46 -14.09
N PHE A 73 -2.16 8.23 -14.61
CA PHE A 73 -2.05 7.03 -13.79
C PHE A 73 -0.70 6.88 -13.06
N TYR A 74 0.36 7.45 -13.64
CA TYR A 74 1.71 7.49 -13.09
C TYR A 74 2.00 8.64 -12.12
N ASN A 75 1.03 9.55 -11.90
CA ASN A 75 1.18 10.66 -10.97
C ASN A 75 0.50 10.40 -9.61
N ASN A 76 0.21 9.13 -9.29
CA ASN A 76 -0.21 8.72 -7.96
C ASN A 76 1.03 8.41 -7.11
N ASN A 77 0.96 8.65 -5.80
CA ASN A 77 2.03 8.24 -4.88
C ASN A 77 1.65 6.93 -4.19
N PHE A 78 2.40 5.87 -4.47
CA PHE A 78 2.25 4.57 -3.80
C PHE A 78 3.24 4.53 -2.64
N VAL A 79 2.73 4.44 -1.42
CA VAL A 79 3.51 4.38 -0.20
C VAL A 79 3.35 3.01 0.43
N LEU A 80 4.46 2.34 0.72
CA LEU A 80 4.51 1.06 1.42
C LEU A 80 5.27 1.23 2.74
N ASN A 81 4.60 1.01 3.88
CA ASN A 81 5.17 1.20 5.22
C ASN A 81 5.81 2.59 5.43
N GLY A 82 5.27 3.63 4.81
CA GLY A 82 5.80 5.00 4.88
C GLY A 82 6.95 5.30 3.91
N MET A 83 7.39 4.34 3.10
CA MET A 83 8.40 4.52 2.04
C MET A 83 7.73 4.60 0.66
N SER A 84 8.32 5.34 -0.27
CA SER A 84 7.81 5.38 -1.66
C SER A 84 8.03 4.03 -2.36
N ASN A 85 7.03 3.63 -3.13
CA ASN A 85 6.97 2.43 -3.97
C ASN A 85 6.71 2.80 -5.45
N ASN A 86 7.11 4.00 -5.85
CA ASN A 86 6.87 4.53 -7.19
C ASN A 86 8.04 4.24 -8.12
N ASP A 87 7.75 3.80 -9.34
CA ASP A 87 8.73 3.88 -10.43
C ASP A 87 8.79 5.33 -10.95
N ASN A 88 9.94 5.97 -10.76
CA ASN A 88 10.20 7.34 -11.21
C ASN A 88 11.17 7.40 -12.41
N ILE A 89 11.49 6.27 -13.03
CA ILE A 89 12.38 6.18 -14.19
C ILE A 89 11.56 6.05 -15.47
N ASN A 90 10.69 5.05 -15.55
CA ASN A 90 9.90 4.79 -16.75
C ASN A 90 8.52 4.16 -16.44
N PRO A 91 7.63 4.86 -15.71
CA PRO A 91 6.36 4.30 -15.28
C PRO A 91 5.34 4.10 -16.42
N VAL A 92 5.53 4.77 -17.56
CA VAL A 92 4.65 4.66 -18.74
C VAL A 92 5.11 3.55 -19.68
N GLY A 93 6.43 3.32 -19.74
CA GLY A 93 7.03 2.56 -20.83
C GLY A 93 6.92 3.28 -22.16
N ASP A 94 7.57 2.74 -23.19
CA ASP A 94 7.37 3.23 -24.54
C ASP A 94 6.04 2.69 -25.09
N SER A 95 5.02 3.54 -25.06
CA SER A 95 3.64 3.24 -25.46
C SER A 95 3.49 2.88 -26.94
N ASP A 96 4.49 3.18 -27.76
CA ASP A 96 4.49 2.91 -29.20
C ASP A 96 5.16 1.56 -29.55
N ARG A 97 5.81 0.90 -28.57
CA ARG A 97 6.56 -0.35 -28.81
C ARG A 97 6.10 -1.45 -27.86
N ASN A 98 5.42 -2.44 -28.44
CA ASN A 98 4.90 -3.62 -27.74
C ASN A 98 5.98 -4.59 -27.21
N THR A 99 7.25 -4.18 -27.18
CA THR A 99 8.40 -5.05 -26.98
C THR A 99 9.47 -4.37 -26.12
N GLN A 100 9.09 -3.85 -24.95
CA GLN A 100 10.06 -3.24 -24.03
C GLN A 100 11.14 -4.26 -23.63
N GLY A 101 12.40 -3.93 -23.88
CA GLY A 101 13.54 -4.79 -23.53
C GLY A 101 13.90 -5.83 -24.58
N GLN A 102 13.32 -5.75 -25.79
CA GLN A 102 13.75 -6.55 -26.93
C GLN A 102 14.84 -5.85 -27.75
N ASN A 103 14.94 -4.52 -27.69
CA ASN A 103 15.98 -3.76 -28.39
C ASN A 103 17.06 -3.25 -27.42
N PRO A 104 18.35 -3.20 -27.84
CA PRO A 104 19.46 -2.72 -26.99
C PRO A 104 19.38 -1.25 -26.55
N HIS A 105 18.51 -0.46 -27.17
CA HIS A 105 18.36 0.98 -26.93
C HIS A 105 17.09 1.35 -26.17
N GLU A 106 16.32 0.37 -25.71
CA GLU A 106 15.09 0.61 -24.96
C GLU A 106 15.37 0.70 -23.46
N LEU A 107 14.62 1.59 -22.79
CA LEU A 107 14.57 1.61 -21.34
C LEU A 107 13.51 0.61 -20.87
N PRO A 108 13.81 -0.27 -19.90
CA PRO A 108 12.81 -1.17 -19.35
C PRO A 108 11.68 -0.38 -18.67
N SER A 109 10.50 -0.99 -18.59
CA SER A 109 9.36 -0.44 -17.86
C SER A 109 8.68 -1.54 -17.06
N GLY A 110 8.41 -1.28 -15.78
CA GLY A 110 7.70 -2.17 -14.87
C GLY A 110 6.28 -1.71 -14.53
N GLY A 111 5.85 -0.55 -15.04
CA GLY A 111 4.62 0.13 -14.61
C GLY A 111 4.88 1.13 -13.48
N THR A 112 3.81 1.61 -12.84
CA THR A 112 3.90 2.71 -11.86
C THR A 112 4.42 2.33 -10.48
N GLN A 113 4.37 1.05 -10.14
CA GLN A 113 4.76 0.51 -8.84
C GLN A 113 6.04 -0.31 -8.95
N THR A 114 7.01 -0.06 -8.06
CA THR A 114 8.28 -0.81 -8.02
C THR A 114 8.09 -2.22 -7.44
N PHE A 115 7.31 -2.34 -6.37
CA PHE A 115 6.94 -3.60 -5.74
C PHE A 115 5.44 -3.86 -5.93
N TRP A 116 5.12 -5.03 -6.48
CA TRP A 116 3.75 -5.53 -6.54
C TRP A 116 3.50 -6.33 -5.27
N VAL A 117 2.64 -5.79 -4.41
CA VAL A 117 2.38 -6.35 -3.07
C VAL A 117 1.05 -7.07 -3.06
N ASP A 118 1.07 -8.30 -2.56
CA ASP A 118 -0.12 -9.11 -2.32
C ASP A 118 -0.95 -8.53 -1.17
N THR A 119 -2.27 -8.43 -1.37
CA THR A 119 -3.23 -7.91 -0.39
C THR A 119 -3.26 -8.70 0.92
N HIS A 120 -2.94 -9.99 0.91
CA HIS A 120 -2.87 -10.83 2.12
C HIS A 120 -1.73 -10.42 3.07
N LEU A 121 -0.71 -9.71 2.56
CA LEU A 121 0.38 -9.18 3.38
C LEU A 121 0.04 -7.83 4.00
N LEU A 122 -1.12 -7.25 3.69
CA LEU A 122 -1.51 -5.91 4.10
C LEU A 122 -2.32 -5.92 5.41
N LYS A 123 -1.89 -5.08 6.35
CA LYS A 123 -2.65 -4.74 7.56
C LYS A 123 -3.78 -3.78 7.25
N ASN A 124 -3.52 -2.80 6.39
CA ASN A 124 -4.49 -1.82 5.94
C ASN A 124 -3.99 -1.11 4.68
N VAL A 125 -4.94 -0.54 3.94
CA VAL A 125 -4.71 0.38 2.84
C VAL A 125 -5.53 1.64 3.08
N GLU A 126 -4.87 2.79 2.98
CA GLU A 126 -5.48 4.11 3.06
C GLU A 126 -5.29 4.81 1.71
N VAL A 127 -6.37 5.29 1.13
CA VAL A 127 -6.39 6.04 -0.13
C VAL A 127 -6.81 7.46 0.19
N PHE A 128 -5.99 8.43 -0.20
CA PHE A 128 -6.27 9.85 -0.05
C PHE A 128 -6.44 10.46 -1.44
N ASP A 129 -7.61 11.04 -1.69
CA ASP A 129 -7.95 11.67 -2.97
C ASP A 129 -8.11 13.20 -2.84
N SER A 130 -8.42 13.71 -1.64
CA SER A 130 -8.58 15.14 -1.38
C SER A 130 -8.25 15.49 0.08
N ASN A 131 -8.00 16.77 0.35
CA ASN A 131 -7.54 17.28 1.66
C ASN A 131 -6.32 16.52 2.22
N ILE A 132 -5.40 16.18 1.33
CA ILE A 132 -4.25 15.32 1.63
C ILE A 132 -3.25 16.07 2.50
N SER A 133 -2.79 15.44 3.58
CA SER A 133 -1.81 16.02 4.51
C SER A 133 -0.47 16.28 3.82
N ALA A 134 0.19 17.40 4.18
CA ALA A 134 1.50 17.80 3.67
C ALA A 134 2.65 16.81 3.96
N LYS A 135 2.42 15.78 4.79
CA LYS A 135 3.36 14.67 4.97
C LYS A 135 3.53 13.83 3.70
N TYR A 136 2.55 13.86 2.80
CA TYR A 136 2.62 13.23 1.49
C TYR A 136 2.90 14.29 0.43
N GLY A 137 3.71 13.93 -0.55
CA GLY A 137 4.04 14.77 -1.71
C GLY A 137 4.37 13.91 -2.92
N GLN A 138 4.88 14.51 -4.00
CA GLN A 138 5.23 13.80 -5.23
C GLN A 138 4.04 13.07 -5.88
N PHE A 139 2.86 13.71 -5.90
CA PHE A 139 1.68 13.24 -6.62
C PHE A 139 0.89 14.43 -7.17
N THR A 140 0.12 14.19 -8.23
CA THR A 140 -0.96 15.10 -8.68
C THR A 140 -2.33 14.45 -8.62
N GLY A 141 -2.41 13.12 -8.68
CA GLY A 141 -3.64 12.36 -8.51
C GLY A 141 -3.99 12.16 -7.04
N GLY A 142 -3.65 11.00 -6.49
CA GLY A 142 -3.85 10.69 -5.08
C GLY A 142 -2.71 9.91 -4.45
N VAL A 143 -2.88 9.59 -3.17
CA VAL A 143 -1.90 8.84 -2.36
C VAL A 143 -2.52 7.52 -1.94
N ILE A 144 -1.81 6.42 -2.19
CA ILE A 144 -2.18 5.07 -1.77
C ILE A 144 -1.15 4.62 -0.74
N ASN A 145 -1.53 4.60 0.53
CA ASN A 145 -0.69 4.20 1.65
C ASN A 145 -1.05 2.79 2.12
N ALA A 146 -0.20 1.83 1.83
CA ALA A 146 -0.31 0.45 2.26
C ALA A 146 0.62 0.16 3.45
N GLN A 147 0.10 -0.53 4.46
CA GLN A 147 0.88 -0.99 5.61
C GLN A 147 0.89 -2.52 5.65
N LEU A 148 2.06 -3.11 5.83
CA LEU A 148 2.21 -4.56 5.96
C LEU A 148 1.78 -5.06 7.35
N ILE A 149 1.29 -6.30 7.42
CA ILE A 149 0.97 -7.00 8.68
C ILE A 149 2.20 -7.22 9.54
N TYR A 150 3.35 -7.50 8.91
CA TYR A 150 4.61 -7.76 9.59
C TYR A 150 5.47 -6.50 9.55
N GLN A 151 5.64 -5.91 10.72
CA GLN A 151 6.72 -4.96 10.98
C GLN A 151 7.68 -5.71 11.91
N PRO A 152 8.94 -5.97 11.51
CA PRO A 152 9.90 -6.55 12.43
C PRO A 152 9.95 -5.63 13.64
N ASN A 153 9.69 -6.18 14.82
CA ASN A 153 9.73 -5.41 16.06
C ASN A 153 11.14 -4.81 16.19
N LEU A 154 11.33 -3.57 15.78
CA LEU A 154 12.47 -2.77 16.18
C LEU A 154 12.24 -2.40 17.63
N LYS A 155 12.44 -3.39 18.52
CA LYS A 155 12.52 -3.14 19.94
C LYS A 155 13.75 -2.26 20.12
N THR A 156 13.55 -0.95 20.16
CA THR A 156 14.54 -0.05 20.77
C THR A 156 14.67 -0.50 22.21
N THR A 157 15.70 -1.29 22.51
CA THR A 157 16.12 -1.58 23.87
C THR A 157 16.48 -0.26 24.53
N THR A 158 15.50 0.36 25.17
CA THR A 158 15.67 1.48 26.09
C THR A 158 15.20 1.00 27.45
N GLN A 159 15.96 0.06 28.03
CA GLN A 159 15.93 -0.22 29.46
C GLN A 159 17.36 -0.57 29.91
N PRO A 160 18.22 0.42 30.19
CA PRO A 160 19.63 0.18 30.54
C PRO A 160 19.83 -0.54 31.90
N HIS A 161 18.77 -0.88 32.64
CA HIS A 161 18.89 -1.37 34.02
C HIS A 161 18.64 -2.88 34.21
N LYS A 162 18.14 -3.63 33.22
CA LYS A 162 17.81 -5.06 33.41
C LYS A 162 18.95 -6.04 33.13
N ILE A 163 20.13 -5.57 32.71
CA ILE A 163 21.26 -6.44 32.35
C ILE A 163 21.91 -7.10 33.58
N LYS A 164 21.80 -6.49 34.76
CA LYS A 164 22.49 -7.01 35.97
C LYS A 164 21.83 -8.24 36.59
N GLU A 165 20.52 -8.43 36.46
CA GLU A 165 19.83 -9.58 37.07
C GLU A 165 20.03 -10.89 36.29
N GLN A 166 20.26 -10.81 34.97
CA GLN A 166 20.44 -12.00 34.13
C GLN A 166 21.85 -12.59 34.21
N LEU A 167 22.86 -11.81 34.57
CA LEU A 167 24.25 -12.30 34.67
C LEU A 167 24.56 -13.01 36.00
N ILE A 168 23.78 -12.77 37.07
CA ILE A 168 24.09 -13.33 38.41
C ILE A 168 23.58 -14.77 38.53
N ASN A 169 22.48 -15.13 37.88
CA ASN A 169 21.89 -16.47 37.96
C ASN A 169 22.59 -17.54 37.10
N THR A 170 23.61 -17.17 36.33
CA THR A 170 24.35 -18.10 35.45
C THR A 170 25.67 -18.60 36.05
N ILE A 171 26.11 -18.08 37.21
CA ILE A 171 27.49 -18.32 37.71
C ILE A 171 27.56 -19.31 38.88
N GLN A 172 26.47 -19.94 39.32
CA GLN A 172 26.57 -21.00 40.35
C GLN A 172 26.53 -22.40 39.73
N PRO A 173 27.62 -23.19 39.81
CA PRO A 173 27.58 -24.59 39.39
C PRO A 173 26.74 -25.42 40.36
N PRO A 174 26.05 -26.48 39.88
CA PRO A 174 25.21 -27.32 40.73
C PRO A 174 26.04 -28.13 41.72
N ILE A 175 25.69 -28.04 43.00
CA ILE A 175 26.15 -28.97 44.05
C ILE A 175 25.49 -30.33 43.83
N LEU A 176 26.29 -31.36 43.55
CA LEU A 176 25.83 -32.76 43.54
C LEU A 176 25.58 -33.23 44.98
N SER A 177 24.42 -33.81 45.22
CA SER A 177 24.12 -34.69 46.36
C SER A 177 23.58 -36.02 45.86
#